data_AF-A0A925X954-F1
#
_entry.id   AF-A0A925X954-F1
#
_cell.length_a   1.000
_cell.length_b   1.000
_cell.length_c   1.000
_cell.angle_alpha   90.00
_cell.angle_beta   90.00
_cell.angle_gamma   90.00
#
_symmetry.space_group_name_H-M   'P 1'
#
loop_
_entity.id
_entity.type
_entity.pdbx_description
1 polymer ?
#
loop_
_entity_poly.entity_id
_entity_poly.type
_entity_poly.pdbx_seq_one_letter_code
_entity_poly.pdbx_strand_id
1 'polypeptide(L)'
;MRNLLVAFTLLFLNLIADAQPGMGGNRGAGSGGQQMTGRMYGKLIDSKTGKGVEFASIQLLQNKLDTVTKTRKDIVVNGMLTKANGEFTMEFAKYAVVPRNIQEELVKKYQEKLAAERK
;
A
#
# COMPACT_ATOMS: atom_id res chain seq x y z
N MET A 1 22.87 -36.81 -43.06
CA MET A 1 23.74 -35.64 -42.88
C MET A 1 22.96 -34.31 -42.83
N ARG A 2 22.07 -34.02 -43.79
CA ARG A 2 21.28 -32.76 -43.83
C ARG A 2 20.45 -32.50 -42.56
N ASN A 3 19.75 -33.51 -42.04
CA ASN A 3 18.91 -33.35 -40.84
C ASN A 3 19.74 -33.23 -39.55
N LEU A 4 20.96 -33.78 -39.54
CA LEU A 4 21.90 -33.67 -38.42
C LEU A 4 22.50 -32.26 -38.35
N LEU A 5 22.80 -31.66 -39.50
CA LEU A 5 23.24 -30.26 -39.61
C LEU A 5 22.13 -29.30 -39.13
N VAL A 6 20.88 -29.55 -39.51
CA VAL A 6 19.74 -28.72 -39.05
C VAL A 6 19.54 -28.81 -37.54
N ALA A 7 19.65 -30.01 -36.96
CA ALA A 7 19.55 -30.19 -35.51
C ALA A 7 20.69 -29.49 -34.74
N PHE A 8 21.92 -29.54 -35.28
CA PHE A 8 23.06 -28.84 -34.70
C PHE A 8 22.90 -27.30 -34.78
N THR A 9 22.31 -26.81 -35.87
CA THR A 9 22.07 -25.37 -36.08
C THR A 9 20.99 -24.84 -35.11
N LEU A 10 19.94 -25.62 -34.84
CA LEU A 10 18.90 -25.28 -33.86
C LEU A 10 19.42 -25.30 -32.41
N LEU A 11 20.42 -26.12 -32.10
CA LEU A 11 21.03 -26.17 -30.77
C LEU A 11 21.82 -24.89 -30.44
N PHE A 12 22.44 -24.26 -31.44
CA PHE A 12 23.26 -23.04 -31.27
C PHE A 12 22.44 -21.73 -31.23
N LEU A 13 21.17 -21.74 -31.62
CA LEU A 13 20.28 -20.57 -31.55
C LEU A 13 19.88 -20.17 -30.12
N ASN A 14 20.21 -20.97 -29.11
CA ASN A 14 19.94 -20.68 -27.69
C ASN A 14 21.11 -20.01 -26.93
N LEU A 15 22.20 -19.64 -27.61
CA LEU A 15 23.39 -19.03 -26.98
C LEU A 15 23.38 -17.48 -26.93
N ILE A 16 22.28 -16.82 -27.30
CA ILE A 16 22.10 -15.35 -27.13
C ILE A 16 20.99 -15.08 -26.12
N ALA A 17 21.11 -15.68 -24.94
CA ALA A 17 20.21 -15.46 -23.82
C ALA A 17 20.97 -14.90 -22.62
N ASP A 18 21.63 -13.75 -22.80
CA ASP A 18 21.83 -12.80 -21.69
C ASP A 18 22.18 -11.40 -22.18
N ALA A 19 21.89 -10.42 -21.33
CA ALA A 19 22.07 -8.98 -21.49
C ALA A 19 21.01 -8.25 -22.33
N GLN A 20 19.73 -8.34 -21.94
CA GLN A 20 19.00 -7.07 -21.87
C GLN A 20 19.76 -6.24 -20.81
N PRO A 21 20.40 -5.10 -21.14
CA PRO A 21 20.87 -4.22 -20.08
C PRO A 21 19.62 -3.89 -19.29
N GLY A 22 19.60 -4.35 -18.03
CA GLY A 22 18.52 -4.03 -17.13
C GLY A 22 18.31 -2.54 -17.25
N MET A 23 17.11 -2.15 -17.69
CA MET A 23 16.65 -0.77 -17.65
C MET A 23 16.46 -0.40 -16.18
N GLY A 24 17.56 -0.44 -15.42
CA GLY A 24 17.74 0.18 -14.11
C GLY A 24 17.96 1.66 -14.33
N GLY A 25 17.07 2.27 -15.11
CA GLY A 25 16.91 3.70 -15.13
C GLY A 25 16.56 4.12 -13.72
N ASN A 26 17.51 4.79 -13.07
CA ASN A 26 17.24 5.91 -12.19
C ASN A 26 15.97 5.76 -11.35
N ARG A 27 15.86 4.69 -10.54
CA ARG A 27 14.92 4.69 -9.43
C ARG A 27 15.52 5.61 -8.39
N GLY A 28 15.16 6.88 -8.53
CA GLY A 28 15.70 8.00 -7.80
C GLY A 28 15.93 7.66 -6.34
N ALA A 29 17.08 8.10 -5.85
CA ALA A 29 17.33 8.37 -4.45
C ALA A 29 16.26 9.34 -3.94
N GLY A 30 15.11 8.77 -3.61
CA GLY A 30 13.94 9.43 -3.09
C GLY A 30 13.32 8.43 -2.14
N SER A 31 13.81 8.43 -0.91
CA SER A 31 13.23 7.74 0.24
C SER A 31 11.85 8.32 0.58
N GLY A 32 10.95 8.33 -0.40
CA GLY A 32 9.52 8.44 -0.18
C GLY A 32 9.06 7.02 0.06
N GLY A 33 9.16 6.56 1.31
CA GLY A 33 8.64 5.26 1.70
C GLY A 33 7.27 5.07 1.07
N GLN A 34 7.14 4.02 0.26
CA GLN A 34 5.99 3.76 -0.59
C GLN A 34 4.71 4.00 0.21
N GLN A 35 4.00 5.07 -0.16
CA GLN A 35 2.75 5.44 0.47
C GLN A 35 1.80 4.27 0.18
N MET A 36 1.50 3.46 1.20
CA MET A 36 0.53 2.38 1.09
C MET A 36 -0.85 3.04 0.96
N THR A 37 -1.23 3.38 -0.26
CA THR A 37 -2.56 3.84 -0.65
C THR A 37 -3.23 2.71 -1.42
N GLY A 38 -4.35 2.20 -0.92
CA GLY A 38 -5.07 1.12 -1.57
C GLY A 38 -6.51 0.95 -1.08
N ARG A 39 -7.29 0.17 -1.84
CA ARG A 39 -8.65 -0.24 -1.48
C ARG A 39 -8.66 -1.77 -1.35
N MET A 40 -9.25 -2.29 -0.27
CA MET A 40 -9.45 -3.71 -0.02
C MET A 40 -10.93 -4.02 -0.16
N TYR A 41 -11.25 -5.12 -0.83
CA TYR A 41 -12.61 -5.60 -1.01
C TYR A 41 -12.64 -7.07 -0.62
N GLY A 42 -13.75 -7.52 -0.02
CA GLY A 42 -13.91 -8.92 0.30
C GLY A 42 -15.28 -9.22 0.89
N LYS A 43 -15.48 -10.50 1.19
CA LYS A 43 -16.68 -11.02 1.84
C LYS A 43 -16.27 -11.98 2.94
N LEU A 44 -16.81 -11.77 4.14
CA LEU A 44 -16.62 -12.66 5.26
C LEU A 44 -17.73 -13.71 5.24
N ILE A 45 -17.35 -14.99 5.23
CA ILE A 45 -18.26 -16.12 5.24
C ILE A 45 -17.99 -17.01 6.45
N ASP A 46 -19.05 -17.56 7.03
CA ASP A 46 -18.92 -18.60 8.07
C ASP A 46 -18.61 -19.94 7.41
N SER A 47 -17.56 -20.62 7.91
CA SER A 47 -17.07 -21.89 7.39
C SER A 47 -18.10 -23.02 7.46
N LYS A 48 -19.07 -22.97 8.39
CA LYS A 48 -20.05 -24.05 8.56
C LYS A 48 -21.31 -23.84 7.74
N THR A 49 -21.81 -22.61 7.71
CA THR A 49 -23.09 -22.29 7.05
C THR A 49 -22.93 -21.77 5.63
N GLY A 50 -21.72 -21.34 5.24
CA GLY A 50 -21.45 -20.68 3.96
C GLY A 50 -22.14 -19.32 3.82
N LYS A 51 -22.81 -18.83 4.88
CA LYS A 51 -23.53 -17.55 4.89
C LYS A 51 -22.56 -16.41 5.18
N GLY A 52 -22.90 -15.24 4.66
CA GLY A 52 -22.17 -14.01 4.97
C GLY A 52 -22.29 -13.66 6.44
N VAL A 53 -21.18 -13.27 7.07
CA VAL A 53 -21.18 -12.85 8.47
C VAL A 53 -21.50 -11.37 8.52
N GLU A 54 -22.68 -11.05 9.03
CA GLU A 54 -23.19 -9.69 9.19
C GLU A 54 -22.61 -9.01 10.45
N PHE A 55 -22.38 -7.69 10.36
CA PHE A 55 -21.86 -6.83 11.44
C PHE A 55 -20.56 -7.31 12.10
N ALA A 56 -19.75 -8.11 11.41
CA ALA A 56 -18.44 -8.48 11.89
C ALA A 56 -17.50 -7.27 11.84
N SER A 57 -16.74 -7.05 12.92
CA SER A 57 -15.73 -6.00 12.97
C SER A 57 -14.47 -6.42 12.23
N ILE A 58 -14.06 -5.63 11.26
CA ILE A 58 -12.79 -5.79 10.55
C ILE A 58 -11.91 -4.60 10.90
N GLN A 59 -10.67 -4.86 11.32
CA GLN A 59 -9.69 -3.84 11.61
C GLN A 59 -8.44 -4.07 10.76
N LEU A 60 -7.93 -3.01 10.18
CA LEU A 60 -6.67 -2.99 9.46
C LEU A 60 -5.56 -2.51 10.40
N LEU A 61 -4.63 -3.40 10.70
CA LEU A 61 -3.44 -3.11 11.48
C LEU A 61 -2.27 -2.82 10.53
N GLN A 62 -1.54 -1.73 10.80
CA GLN A 62 -0.28 -1.45 10.14
C GLN A 62 0.85 -1.55 11.14
N ASN A 63 1.87 -2.31 10.77
CA ASN A 63 3.11 -2.36 11.51
C ASN A 63 3.91 -1.07 11.27
N LYS A 64 3.99 -0.21 12.28
CA LYS A 64 4.69 1.08 12.22
C LYS A 64 5.89 1.05 13.18
N LEU A 65 7.01 1.61 12.74
CA LEU A 65 8.16 1.85 13.61
C LEU A 65 7.82 2.99 14.58
N ASP A 66 7.87 2.70 15.87
CA ASP A 66 7.85 3.73 16.90
C ASP A 66 9.21 4.43 16.92
N THR A 67 9.22 5.75 16.70
CA THR A 67 10.46 6.54 16.64
C THR A 67 11.13 6.72 18.00
N VAL A 68 10.39 6.49 19.09
CA VAL A 68 10.91 6.61 20.46
C VAL A 68 11.54 5.29 20.90
N THR A 69 10.78 4.19 20.81
CA THR A 69 11.26 2.88 21.29
C THR A 69 12.06 2.11 20.23
N LYS A 70 12.07 2.58 18.97
CA LYS A 70 12.67 1.88 17.81
C LYS A 70 12.15 0.46 17.62
N THR A 71 11.02 0.13 18.23
CA THR A 71 10.35 -1.16 18.09
C THR A 71 9.17 -1.03 17.13
N ARG A 72 8.81 -2.15 16.54
CA ARG A 72 7.70 -2.26 15.60
C ARG A 72 6.41 -2.43 16.42
N LYS A 73 5.45 -1.54 16.25
CA LYS A 73 4.14 -1.59 16.91
C LYS A 73 3.04 -1.67 15.87
N ASP A 74 2.06 -2.53 16.12
CA ASP A 74 0.87 -2.62 15.30
C ASP A 74 -0.12 -1.55 15.73
N ILE A 75 -0.45 -0.65 14.81
CA ILE A 75 -1.45 0.40 15.03
C ILE A 75 -2.68 0.10 14.19
N VAL A 76 -3.87 0.34 14.76
CA VAL A 76 -5.11 0.30 13.99
C VAL A 76 -5.14 1.52 13.07
N VAL A 77 -5.24 1.28 11.76
CA VAL A 77 -5.23 2.31 10.72
C VAL A 77 -6.61 2.54 10.11
N ASN A 78 -7.44 1.51 10.04
CA ASN A 78 -8.83 1.62 9.62
C ASN A 78 -9.65 0.50 10.29
N GLY A 79 -10.97 0.66 10.38
CA GLY A 79 -11.88 -0.41 10.74
C GLY A 79 -13.28 -0.17 10.20
N MET A 80 -14.00 -1.26 9.91
CA MET A 80 -15.38 -1.21 9.46
C MET A 80 -16.17 -2.44 9.92
N LEU A 81 -17.49 -2.34 9.84
CA LEU A 81 -18.39 -3.49 9.99
C LEU A 81 -18.74 -4.05 8.61
N THR A 82 -18.87 -5.38 8.51
CA THR A 82 -19.42 -6.02 7.31
C THR A 82 -20.90 -5.65 7.12
N LYS A 83 -21.34 -5.60 5.87
CA LYS A 83 -22.76 -5.47 5.50
C LYS A 83 -23.53 -6.75 5.84
N ALA A 84 -24.86 -6.71 5.71
CA ALA A 84 -25.75 -7.86 5.93
C ALA A 84 -25.37 -9.11 5.11
N ASN A 85 -24.80 -8.92 3.93
CA ASN A 85 -24.33 -10.01 3.07
C ASN A 85 -22.89 -10.46 3.39
N GLY A 86 -22.23 -9.90 4.41
CA GLY A 86 -20.85 -10.17 4.77
C GLY A 86 -19.80 -9.41 3.95
N GLU A 87 -20.19 -8.55 3.03
CA GLU A 87 -19.24 -7.78 2.20
C GLU A 87 -18.63 -6.61 2.97
N PHE A 88 -17.39 -6.29 2.62
CA PHE A 88 -16.66 -5.16 3.16
C PHE A 88 -15.83 -4.47 2.08
N THR A 89 -15.66 -3.16 2.23
CA THR A 89 -14.75 -2.36 1.42
C THR A 89 -14.04 -1.35 2.29
N MET A 90 -12.71 -1.39 2.32
CA MET A 90 -11.90 -0.49 3.12
C MET A 90 -10.87 0.20 2.27
N GLU A 91 -10.75 1.51 2.44
CA GLU A 91 -9.64 2.27 1.87
C GLU A 91 -8.60 2.51 2.95
N PHE A 92 -7.34 2.30 2.61
CA PHE A 92 -6.24 2.76 3.43
C PHE A 92 -5.44 3.74 2.58
N ALA A 93 -5.67 5.03 2.83
CA ALA A 93 -4.82 6.09 2.35
C ALA A 93 -4.06 6.63 3.55
N LYS A 94 -2.74 6.44 3.59
CA LYS A 94 -1.93 7.29 4.46
C LYS A 94 -2.09 8.70 3.90
N TYR A 95 -2.62 9.64 4.68
CA TYR A 95 -2.69 11.05 4.29
C TYR A 95 -1.30 11.49 3.80
N ALA A 96 -1.24 12.15 2.64
CA ALA A 96 -0.01 12.74 2.17
C ALA A 96 0.51 13.69 3.25
N VAL A 97 1.83 13.73 3.44
CA VAL A 97 2.42 14.71 4.35
C VAL A 97 2.08 16.08 3.78
N VAL A 98 1.29 16.86 4.52
CA VAL A 98 0.89 18.20 4.10
C VAL A 98 2.16 19.03 3.89
N PRO A 99 2.35 19.70 2.75
CA PRO A 99 3.47 20.62 2.53
C PRO A 99 3.62 21.64 3.68
N ARG A 100 4.86 21.93 4.09
CA ARG A 100 5.13 22.77 5.29
C ARG A 100 4.51 24.16 5.22
N ASN A 101 4.52 24.79 4.06
CA ASN A 101 3.86 26.07 3.82
C ASN A 101 2.37 26.05 4.18
N ILE A 102 1.66 24.97 3.81
CA ILE A 102 0.24 24.81 4.14
C ILE A 102 0.06 24.56 5.64
N GLN A 103 0.96 23.80 6.27
CA GLN A 103 0.92 23.60 7.73
C GLN A 103 1.07 24.92 8.49
N GLU A 104 2.03 25.75 8.09
CA GLU A 104 2.30 27.05 8.71
C GLU A 104 1.09 28.00 8.57
N GLU A 105 0.46 28.03 7.39
CA GLU A 105 -0.77 28.81 7.16
C GLU A 105 -1.92 28.34 8.06
N LEU A 106 -2.13 27.03 8.19
CA LEU A 106 -3.18 26.46 9.03
C LEU A 106 -2.95 26.78 10.51
N VAL A 107 -1.70 26.69 10.98
CA VAL A 107 -1.33 27.07 12.35
C VAL A 107 -1.60 28.55 12.59
N LYS A 108 -1.22 29.42 11.65
CA LYS A 108 -1.45 30.87 11.78
C LYS A 108 -2.95 31.19 11.87
N LYS A 109 -3.77 30.61 10.98
CA LYS A 109 -5.24 30.77 11.01
C LYS A 109 -5.85 30.32 12.34
N TYR A 110 -5.35 29.23 12.90
CA TYR A 110 -5.84 28.74 14.20
C TYR A 110 -5.51 29.71 15.34
N GLN A 111 -4.30 30.27 15.36
CA GLN A 111 -3.91 31.27 16.36
C GLN A 111 -4.73 32.56 16.25
N GLU A 112 -4.99 33.02 15.03
CA GLU A 112 -5.85 34.19 14.78
C GLU A 112 -7.28 33.96 15.28
N LYS A 113 -7.84 32.76 15.04
CA LYS A 113 -9.16 32.38 15.55
C LYS A 113 -9.20 32.37 17.08
N LEU A 114 -8.20 31.78 17.74
CA LEU A 114 -8.11 31.78 19.20
C LEU A 114 -7.96 33.20 19.77
N ALA A 115 -7.23 34.09 19.09
CA ALA A 115 -7.09 35.48 19.51
C ALA A 115 -8.40 36.27 19.33
N ALA A 116 -9.21 35.94 18.33
CA ALA A 116 -10.53 36.53 18.12
C ALA A 116 -11.57 36.03 19.15
N GLU A 117 -11.53 34.75 19.52
CA GLU A 117 -12.41 34.19 20.57
C GLU A 117 -12.06 34.66 21.99
N ARG A 118 -10.84 35.17 22.20
CA ARG A 118 -10.38 35.73 23.49
C ARG A 118 -10.61 37.23 23.65
N LYS A 119 -11.16 37.90 22.63
CA LYS A 119 -11.52 39.33 22.66
C LYS A 119 -13.03 39.47 22.76
#